data_AF-A0A447MY44-F1
#
_entry.id   AF-A0A447MY44-F1
#
_cell.length_a   1.000
_cell.length_b   1.000
_cell.length_c   1.000
_cell.angle_alpha   90.00
_cell.angle_beta   90.00
_cell.angle_gamma   90.00
#
_symmetry.space_group_name_H-M   'P 1'
#
loop_
_entity.id
_entity.type
_entity.pdbx_description
1 polymer ?
#
loop_
_entity_poly.entity_id
_entity_poly.type
_entity_poly.pdbx_seq_one_letter_code
_entity_poly.pdbx_strand_id
1 'polypeptide(L)'
;MPEVKTEKPHLLDMGKPQLRMVDLNLLTVFDAVMQEQNITRAAHTLGMSQPAVSNAVARLKVMFNDELFVRYGRGIQPTARAFQLFGSVRQALQLVQNELPGSGV
;
A
#
# COMPACT_ATOMS: atom_id res chain seq x y z
N MET A 1 -22.51 -17.51 -46.30
CA MET A 1 -21.42 -17.48 -45.30
C MET A 1 -21.45 -16.11 -44.65
N PRO A 2 -21.79 -15.95 -43.35
CA PRO A 2 -21.77 -14.65 -42.71
C PRO A 2 -20.38 -14.37 -42.11
N GLU A 3 -19.89 -13.15 -42.33
CA GLU A 3 -18.62 -12.64 -41.80
C GLU A 3 -18.64 -12.60 -40.27
N VAL A 4 -17.67 -13.29 -39.66
CA VAL A 4 -17.39 -13.20 -38.22
C VAL A 4 -16.80 -11.82 -37.95
N LYS A 5 -17.65 -10.91 -37.46
CA LYS A 5 -17.23 -9.63 -36.92
C LYS A 5 -16.32 -9.90 -35.72
N THR A 6 -15.02 -9.81 -35.93
CA THR A 6 -14.00 -9.98 -34.89
C THR A 6 -14.03 -8.73 -34.01
N GLU A 7 -14.94 -8.69 -33.06
CA GLU A 7 -14.84 -7.78 -31.92
C GLU A 7 -13.56 -8.14 -31.17
N LYS A 8 -12.56 -7.25 -31.26
CA LYS A 8 -11.37 -7.31 -30.43
C LYS A 8 -11.84 -7.38 -28.98
N PRO A 9 -11.44 -8.38 -28.18
CA PRO A 9 -11.81 -8.41 -26.77
C PRO A 9 -11.29 -7.12 -26.13
N HIS A 10 -12.22 -6.33 -25.60
CA HIS A 10 -11.94 -5.16 -24.79
C HIS A 10 -11.16 -5.69 -23.57
N LEU A 11 -9.83 -5.58 -23.60
CA LEU A 11 -9.01 -5.93 -22.44
C LEU A 11 -9.40 -4.97 -21.33
N LEU A 12 -10.26 -5.49 -20.45
CA LEU A 12 -10.58 -5.06 -19.10
C LEU A 12 -10.04 -3.67 -18.79
N ASP A 13 -10.92 -2.68 -18.81
CA ASP A 13 -10.83 -1.57 -17.88
C ASP A 13 -10.81 -2.19 -16.47
N MET A 14 -9.63 -2.60 -16.00
CA MET A 14 -9.37 -2.86 -14.59
C MET A 14 -9.48 -1.50 -13.94
N GLY A 15 -10.74 -1.09 -13.71
CA GLY A 15 -11.16 0.28 -13.45
C GLY A 15 -10.16 0.93 -12.51
N LYS A 16 -9.60 2.07 -12.95
CA LYS A 16 -8.66 2.85 -12.15
C LYS A 16 -9.15 2.86 -10.69
N PRO A 17 -8.33 2.43 -9.72
CA PRO A 17 -8.79 2.36 -8.33
C PRO A 17 -9.33 3.72 -7.94
N GLN A 18 -10.58 3.75 -7.47
CA GLN A 18 -11.18 4.99 -7.00
C GLN A 18 -10.40 5.43 -5.77
N LEU A 19 -9.59 6.49 -5.90
CA LEU A 19 -8.75 6.99 -4.80
C LEU A 19 -9.58 7.33 -3.55
N ARG A 20 -10.84 7.73 -3.71
CA ARG A 20 -11.78 7.94 -2.60
C ARG A 20 -12.05 6.68 -1.75
N MET A 21 -11.89 5.49 -2.32
CA MET A 21 -12.08 4.22 -1.64
C MET A 21 -10.78 3.71 -0.99
N VAL A 22 -9.65 4.34 -1.31
CA VAL A 22 -8.35 3.97 -0.74
C VAL A 22 -8.16 4.70 0.57
N ASP A 23 -7.98 3.93 1.64
CA ASP A 23 -7.60 4.45 2.94
C ASP A 23 -6.13 4.89 2.89
N LEU A 24 -5.88 6.20 2.82
CA LEU A 24 -4.52 6.78 2.77
C LEU A 24 -3.68 6.39 3.99
N ASN A 25 -4.30 6.09 5.13
CA ASN A 25 -3.59 5.61 6.30
C ASN A 25 -2.95 4.23 6.07
N LEU A 26 -3.47 3.42 5.14
CA LEU A 26 -2.80 2.17 4.76
C LEU A 26 -1.48 2.44 4.05
N LEU A 27 -1.40 3.49 3.23
CA LEU A 27 -0.18 3.86 2.53
C LEU A 27 0.89 4.41 3.50
N THR A 28 0.50 5.17 4.52
CA THR A 28 1.44 5.62 5.57
C THR A 28 1.93 4.45 6.42
N VAL A 29 1.06 3.49 6.75
CA VAL A 29 1.46 2.24 7.42
C VAL A 29 2.43 1.45 6.55
N PHE A 30 2.14 1.31 5.26
CA PHE A 30 3.02 0.62 4.33
C PHE A 30 4.42 1.24 4.30
N ASP A 31 4.53 2.57 4.15
CA ASP A 31 5.81 3.27 4.13
C ASP A 31 6.60 3.11 5.45
N ALA A 32 5.93 3.24 6.60
CA ALA A 32 6.57 3.04 7.91
C ALA A 32 7.06 1.60 8.11
N VAL A 33 6.26 0.61 7.71
CA VAL A 33 6.62 -0.80 7.83
C VAL A 33 7.77 -1.17 6.88
N MET A 34 7.80 -0.60 5.68
CA MET A 34 8.91 -0.75 4.73
C MET A 34 10.23 -0.22 5.30
N GLN A 35 10.20 0.94 5.98
CA GLN A 35 11.38 1.55 6.58
C GLN A 35 11.86 0.79 7.81
N GLU A 36 10.94 0.43 8.71
CA GLU A 36 11.29 -0.13 10.02
C GLU A 36 11.52 -1.64 9.99
N GLN A 37 10.88 -2.36 9.06
CA GLN A 37 10.87 -3.83 8.99
C GLN A 37 10.49 -4.51 10.32
N ASN A 38 9.75 -3.78 11.15
CA ASN A 38 9.38 -4.16 12.49
C ASN A 38 8.05 -3.48 12.86
N ILE A 39 7.02 -4.29 13.14
CA ILE A 39 5.66 -3.80 13.42
C ILE A 39 5.63 -2.92 14.68
N THR A 40 6.40 -3.26 15.72
CA THR A 40 6.43 -2.49 16.98
C THR A 40 7.07 -1.12 16.77
N ARG A 41 8.18 -1.06 16.01
CA ARG A 41 8.82 0.23 15.69
C ARG A 41 7.94 1.08 14.76
N ALA A 42 7.33 0.47 13.74
CA ALA A 42 6.39 1.17 12.87
C ALA A 42 5.20 1.74 13.66
N ALA A 43 4.65 0.98 14.61
CA ALA A 43 3.59 1.45 15.49
C ALA A 43 4.02 2.67 16.32
N HIS A 44 5.23 2.65 16.89
CA HIS A 44 5.80 3.78 17.60
C HIS A 44 5.97 5.01 16.69
N THR A 45 6.55 4.84 15.49
CA THR A 45 6.76 5.91 14.51
C THR A 45 5.44 6.56 14.07
N LEU A 46 4.37 5.77 13.95
CA LEU A 46 3.04 6.25 13.53
C LEU A 46 2.17 6.75 14.69
N GLY A 47 2.62 6.63 15.95
CA GLY A 47 1.76 6.91 17.11
C GLY A 47 0.55 5.97 17.21
N MET A 48 0.66 4.75 16.68
CA MET A 48 -0.40 3.75 16.65
C MET A 48 -0.12 2.61 17.64
N SER A 49 -1.14 1.83 17.97
CA SER A 49 -0.96 0.57 18.68
C SER A 49 -0.45 -0.53 17.73
N GLN A 50 0.31 -1.49 18.27
CA GLN A 50 0.78 -2.65 17.48
C GLN A 50 -0.36 -3.44 16.82
N PRO A 51 -1.52 -3.70 17.48
CA PRO A 51 -2.67 -4.34 16.84
C PRO A 51 -3.23 -3.52 15.67
N ALA A 52 -3.24 -2.18 15.76
CA ALA A 52 -3.73 -1.33 14.69
C ALA A 52 -2.83 -1.40 13.44
N VAL A 53 -1.51 -1.40 13.61
CA VAL A 53 -0.55 -1.60 12.51
C VAL A 53 -0.69 -3.00 11.92
N SER A 54 -0.83 -4.02 12.76
CA SER A 54 -0.99 -5.42 12.31
C SER A 54 -2.26 -5.59 11.46
N ASN A 55 -3.36 -4.96 11.89
CA ASN A 55 -4.62 -4.94 11.13
C ASN A 55 -4.48 -4.17 9.81
N ALA A 56 -3.78 -3.03 9.80
CA ALA A 56 -3.50 -2.28 8.59
C ALA A 56 -2.65 -3.09 7.59
N VAL A 57 -1.66 -3.85 8.06
CA VAL A 57 -0.89 -4.79 7.20
C VAL A 57 -1.78 -5.87 6.60
N ALA A 58 -2.73 -6.43 7.36
CA ALA A 58 -3.70 -7.38 6.82
C ALA A 58 -4.61 -6.75 5.76
N ARG A 59 -5.03 -5.48 5.95
CA ARG A 59 -5.83 -4.73 4.96
C ARG A 59 -5.02 -4.41 3.70
N LEU A 60 -3.74 -4.06 3.84
CA LEU A 60 -2.81 -3.86 2.72
C LEU A 60 -2.70 -5.11 1.86
N LYS A 61 -2.62 -6.29 2.49
CA LYS A 61 -2.60 -7.56 1.77
C LYS A 61 -3.83 -7.75 0.88
N VAL A 62 -5.02 -7.44 1.39
CA VAL A 62 -6.27 -7.52 0.62
C VAL A 62 -6.31 -6.46 -0.48
N MET A 63 -5.91 -5.22 -0.19
CA MET A 63 -5.90 -4.11 -1.15
C MET A 63 -4.99 -4.37 -2.35
N PHE A 64 -3.80 -4.92 -2.12
CA PHE A 64 -2.82 -5.19 -3.17
C PHE A 64 -2.89 -6.61 -3.74
N ASN A 65 -3.73 -7.47 -3.15
CA ASN A 65 -3.80 -8.90 -3.46
C ASN A 65 -2.41 -9.57 -3.47
N ASP A 66 -1.55 -9.20 -2.51
CA ASP A 66 -0.17 -9.66 -2.33
C ASP A 66 0.16 -9.65 -0.83
N GLU A 67 0.99 -10.57 -0.34
CA GLU A 67 1.36 -10.58 1.09
C GLU A 67 2.05 -9.29 1.54
N LEU A 68 2.84 -8.65 0.66
CA LEU A 68 3.70 -7.49 0.87
C LEU A 68 4.78 -7.63 1.95
N PHE A 69 4.49 -8.32 3.05
CA PHE A 69 5.39 -8.56 4.16
C PHE A 69 5.25 -9.99 4.64
N VAL A 70 6.37 -10.68 4.80
CA VAL A 70 6.44 -12.04 5.34
C VAL A 70 7.15 -12.04 6.69
N ARG A 71 6.82 -12.99 7.56
CA ARG A 71 7.51 -13.14 8.85
C ARG A 71 8.96 -13.55 8.61
N TYR A 72 9.89 -12.87 9.28
CA TYR A 72 11.31 -13.20 9.24
C TYR A 72 11.92 -13.11 10.63
N GLY A 73 12.15 -14.27 11.25
CA GLY A 73 12.59 -14.36 12.65
C GLY A 73 11.59 -13.69 13.60
N ARG A 74 12.05 -12.67 14.34
CA ARG A 74 11.21 -11.85 15.25
C ARG A 74 10.60 -10.61 14.59
N GLY A 75 10.92 -10.36 13.32
CA GLY A 75 10.46 -9.20 12.56
C GLY A 75 9.67 -9.62 11.33
N ILE A 76 9.61 -8.71 10.37
CA ILE A 76 8.99 -8.93 9.06
C ILE A 76 9.93 -8.45 7.96
N GLN A 77 9.77 -9.02 6.77
CA GLN A 77 10.57 -8.69 5.61
C GLN A 77 9.65 -8.36 4.42
N PRO A 78 9.92 -7.28 3.66
CA PRO A 78 9.16 -6.97 2.46
C PRO A 78 9.30 -8.04 1.37
N THR A 79 8.22 -8.28 0.62
CA THR A 79 8.25 -9.09 -0.61
C THR A 79 8.87 -8.29 -1.76
N ALA A 80 9.20 -8.97 -2.87
CA ALA A 80 9.64 -8.30 -4.10
C ALA A 80 8.60 -7.26 -4.59
N ARG A 81 7.31 -7.57 -4.46
CA ARG A 81 6.22 -6.65 -4.82
C ARG A 81 6.22 -5.40 -3.94
N ALA A 82 6.42 -5.54 -2.64
CA ALA A 82 6.53 -4.40 -1.74
C ALA A 82 7.71 -3.49 -2.09
N PHE A 83 8.88 -4.05 -2.44
CA PHE A 83 10.02 -3.26 -2.93
C PHE A 83 9.71 -2.49 -4.22
N GLN A 84 9.00 -3.11 -5.17
CA GLN A 84 8.58 -2.45 -6.42
C GLN A 84 7.65 -1.25 -6.16
N LEU A 85 6.78 -1.35 -5.16
CA LEU A 85 5.81 -0.31 -4.81
C LEU A 85 6.41 0.82 -3.97
N PHE A 86 7.44 0.53 -3.17
CA PHE A 86 7.92 1.44 -2.14
C PHE A 86 8.34 2.81 -2.67
N GLY A 87 9.12 2.84 -3.74
CA GLY A 87 9.61 4.10 -4.31
C GLY A 87 8.49 5.04 -4.73
N SER A 88 7.51 4.54 -5.49
CA SER A 88 6.41 5.34 -6.01
C SER A 88 5.42 5.75 -4.93
N VAL A 89 5.10 4.87 -3.99
CA VAL A 89 4.21 5.18 -2.86
C VAL A 89 4.83 6.25 -1.96
N ARG A 90 6.12 6.12 -1.63
CA ARG A 90 6.83 7.11 -0.80
C ARG A 90 6.86 8.47 -1.47
N GLN A 91 7.17 8.53 -2.76
CA GLN A 91 7.17 9.79 -3.53
C GLN A 91 5.79 10.46 -3.53
N ALA A 92 4.73 9.69 -3.73
CA ALA A 92 3.37 10.22 -3.69
C ALA A 92 3.00 10.76 -2.29
N LEU A 93 3.37 10.05 -1.22
CA LEU A 93 3.13 10.50 0.15
C LEU A 93 3.92 11.78 0.47
N GLN A 94 5.17 11.88 0.03
CA GLN A 94 5.97 13.10 0.20
C GLN A 94 5.38 14.29 -0.55
N LEU A 95 4.91 14.08 -1.78
CA LEU A 95 4.22 15.13 -2.53
C LEU A 95 2.98 15.61 -1.77
N VAL A 96 2.14 14.69 -1.29
CA VAL A 96 0.95 15.06 -0.50
C VAL A 96 1.36 15.79 0.78
N GLN A 97 2.38 15.33 1.51
CA GLN A 97 2.85 15.98 2.75
C GLN A 97 3.36 17.41 2.51
N ASN A 98 4.03 17.67 1.40
CA ASN A 98 4.56 18.99 1.07
C ASN A 98 3.45 20.02 0.75
N GLU A 99 2.32 19.55 0.22
CA GLU A 99 1.20 20.42 -0.16
C GLU A 99 0.19 20.61 0.99
N LEU A 100 0.21 19.72 1.99
CA LEU A 100 -0.64 19.87 3.17
C LEU A 100 -0.05 20.89 4.13
N PRO A 101 -0.87 21.72 4.77
CA PRO A 101 -0.40 22.58 5.83
C PRO A 101 0.22 21.70 6.92
N GLY A 102 1.47 22.02 7.31
CA GLY A 102 2.09 21.37 8.45
C GLY A 102 1.11 21.44 9.61
N SER A 103 0.75 20.29 10.16
CA SER A 103 -0.01 20.24 11.42
C SER A 103 0.95 20.70 12.50
N GLY A 104 1.16 22.00 12.58
CA GLY A 104 1.79 22.65 13.71
C GLY A 104 0.92 22.34 14.92
N VAL A 105 1.44 21.47 15.78
CA VAL A 105 1.06 21.45 17.18
C VAL A 105 1.56 22.73 17.82
#